data_AF-A0A915YET3-F1
#
_entry.id   AF-A0A915YET3-F1
#
_cell.length_a   1.000
_cell.length_b   1.000
_cell.length_c   1.000
_cell.angle_alpha   90.00
_cell.angle_beta   90.00
_cell.angle_gamma   90.00
#
_symmetry.space_group_name_H-M   'P 1'
#
loop_
_entity.id
_entity.type
_entity.pdbx_description
1 polymer ?
#
loop_
_entity_poly.entity_id
_entity_poly.type
_entity_poly.pdbx_seq_one_letter_code
_entity_poly.pdbx_strand_id
1 'polypeptide(L)'
;MKTKPLLIGLSLILLLINGLFAQNKCCLNSTVAPEVMVNLNTGVVGLNQNTIPPTLAISASSDLPNVEYLITKRGTAALNNQGQPDTTGGGGDVVLGTDADGTFIPTNITRYNIDFSVGDTLDLIAIGYDLAIVQQLTDSLLNGYSGSSPCCDLFTLLSIALQQPSLAGFCDTLNNAGIYTGSDVTSFEEVLVVLGVFVDGQLSVESIISIFQLLNTNGTFISADCGGVGANNFIPYGIHPNKRYGYQIGNMVDLCCLGTTVAPELAVGVHGTPIESNQNTPTPVLTVNASADLPNVEYLITKRGTVALDNQGQMDTTGAEVVIGADVDGIFMPMDKSRYGIQLAVGDTFDLVAIGYDLGTLEVLMDSLLNGDNGGQPCCGVFSLIATAANAPFLAGLCDSLNNKGIYTANDFNNLEEALPIFEAFGDGQASVKTIVETLELLNDNGNLISSDCGGLGTVDFLPYGINRAKRYSYIVDHPLVVRTLSDVSLFMLYPNPAKAAAVTVYFTTSKTIDLSIKVFNTLGECVHSQTLGNVLGDFTTTIPIRDFASGMYFIELTDGHNSQAQRLLVD
;
A
#
# COMPACT_ATOMS: atom_id res chain seq x y z
N MET A 1 14.32 -51.73 -31.99
CA MET A 1 15.71 -51.23 -31.81
C MET A 1 16.09 -50.36 -33.01
N LYS A 2 15.96 -49.04 -32.88
CA LYS A 2 16.57 -48.05 -33.77
C LYS A 2 16.98 -46.86 -32.91
N THR A 3 18.23 -46.46 -33.09
CA THR A 3 19.03 -45.54 -32.28
C THR A 3 18.44 -44.14 -32.23
N LYS A 4 18.24 -43.61 -31.00
CA LYS A 4 17.98 -42.19 -30.73
C LYS A 4 19.16 -41.35 -31.24
N PRO A 5 18.95 -40.21 -31.92
CA PRO A 5 20.07 -39.36 -32.33
C PRO A 5 20.63 -38.66 -31.09
N LEU A 6 21.84 -39.07 -30.74
CA LEU A 6 22.74 -38.60 -29.70
C LEU A 6 23.30 -37.19 -30.01
N LEU A 7 22.52 -36.29 -30.62
CA LEU A 7 23.00 -34.98 -31.07
C LEU A 7 22.60 -33.82 -30.16
N ILE A 8 21.58 -33.99 -29.30
CA ILE A 8 21.15 -32.97 -28.33
C ILE A 8 21.94 -33.08 -27.01
N GLY A 9 22.50 -34.27 -26.71
CA GLY A 9 23.25 -34.51 -25.48
C GLY A 9 24.69 -33.97 -25.45
N LEU A 10 25.29 -33.65 -26.60
CA LEU A 10 26.70 -33.21 -26.65
C LEU A 10 26.86 -31.70 -26.50
N SER A 11 25.84 -30.89 -26.86
CA SER A 11 25.84 -29.44 -26.65
C SER A 11 25.59 -29.06 -25.19
N LEU A 12 24.91 -29.93 -24.41
CA LEU A 12 24.61 -29.70 -23.00
C LEU A 12 25.83 -29.93 -22.09
N ILE A 13 26.78 -30.78 -22.52
CA ILE A 13 27.99 -31.13 -21.74
C ILE A 13 29.11 -30.08 -21.89
N LEU A 14 29.13 -29.30 -22.98
CA LEU A 14 30.12 -28.24 -23.18
C LEU A 14 29.77 -26.92 -22.45
N LEU A 15 28.53 -26.76 -21.99
CA LEU A 15 28.05 -25.59 -21.22
C LEU A 15 28.40 -25.64 -19.72
N LEU A 16 28.82 -26.81 -19.21
CA LEU A 16 29.04 -27.03 -17.77
C LEU A 16 30.41 -26.53 -17.24
N ILE A 17 31.30 -25.97 -18.08
CA ILE A 17 32.67 -25.62 -17.66
C ILE A 17 32.99 -24.11 -17.72
N ASN A 18 32.11 -23.26 -18.29
CA ASN A 18 32.33 -21.79 -18.32
C ASN A 18 31.38 -20.97 -17.41
N GLY A 19 30.64 -21.63 -16.51
CA GLY A 19 29.56 -21.03 -15.70
C GLY A 19 29.98 -20.15 -14.52
N LEU A 20 31.13 -19.47 -14.58
CA LEU A 20 31.52 -18.48 -13.58
C LEU A 20 31.76 -17.14 -14.30
N PHE A 21 30.80 -16.23 -14.18
CA PHE A 21 30.89 -14.79 -14.51
C PHE A 21 30.72 -14.33 -15.98
N ALA A 22 29.86 -14.94 -16.80
CA ALA A 22 29.61 -14.42 -18.15
C ALA A 22 28.25 -13.71 -18.27
N GLN A 23 28.25 -12.46 -18.76
CA GLN A 23 27.06 -11.81 -19.32
C GLN A 23 26.50 -12.69 -20.46
N ASN A 24 25.20 -12.95 -20.44
CA ASN A 24 24.52 -13.55 -21.59
C ASN A 24 24.05 -12.42 -22.49
N LYS A 25 24.61 -12.38 -23.70
CA LYS A 25 24.37 -11.30 -24.64
C LYS A 25 24.44 -11.82 -26.05
N CYS A 26 23.77 -11.12 -26.96
CA CYS A 26 23.90 -11.37 -28.37
C CYS A 26 24.33 -10.12 -29.13
N CYS A 27 25.02 -10.43 -30.23
CA CYS A 27 24.84 -9.83 -31.54
C CYS A 27 26.01 -8.98 -32.02
N LEU A 28 26.60 -8.18 -31.12
CA LEU A 28 27.88 -7.54 -31.36
C LEU A 28 28.88 -7.99 -30.28
N ASN A 29 30.17 -8.11 -30.65
CA ASN A 29 31.22 -8.36 -29.65
C ASN A 29 31.33 -7.20 -28.64
N SER A 30 30.89 -6.01 -29.03
CA SER A 30 30.82 -4.80 -28.19
C SER A 30 29.56 -4.70 -27.34
N THR A 31 28.57 -5.59 -27.50
CA THR A 31 27.36 -5.56 -26.69
C THR A 31 27.75 -5.70 -25.21
N VAL A 32 27.15 -4.93 -24.32
CA VAL A 32 27.35 -4.98 -22.87
C VAL A 32 25.98 -5.06 -22.22
N ALA A 33 25.75 -6.13 -21.46
CA ALA A 33 24.52 -6.28 -20.70
C ALA A 33 24.50 -5.27 -19.53
N PRO A 34 23.33 -4.68 -19.21
CA PRO A 34 23.21 -3.89 -18.00
C PRO A 34 23.38 -4.78 -16.77
N GLU A 35 23.98 -4.23 -15.72
CA GLU A 35 24.19 -4.91 -14.43
C GLU A 35 23.71 -4.00 -13.31
N VAL A 36 22.88 -4.51 -12.40
CA VAL A 36 22.54 -3.81 -11.15
C VAL A 36 23.71 -3.83 -10.17
N MET A 37 23.85 -2.78 -9.36
CA MET A 37 24.75 -2.78 -8.21
C MET A 37 24.31 -3.86 -7.23
N VAL A 38 25.12 -4.90 -7.07
CA VAL A 38 24.81 -5.98 -6.14
C VAL A 38 24.97 -5.44 -4.72
N ASN A 39 23.85 -5.25 -4.02
CA ASN A 39 23.89 -5.07 -2.58
C ASN A 39 23.63 -6.42 -1.91
N LEU A 40 24.57 -6.86 -1.06
CA LEU A 40 24.42 -8.08 -0.26
C LEU A 40 23.43 -7.87 0.90
N ASN A 41 23.11 -6.62 1.22
CA ASN A 41 22.05 -6.27 2.16
C ASN A 41 20.74 -6.16 1.38
N THR A 42 19.88 -7.16 1.53
CA THR A 42 18.51 -7.15 1.03
C THR A 42 17.78 -5.94 1.59
N GLY A 43 17.37 -5.01 0.73
CA GLY A 43 16.47 -3.93 1.15
C GLY A 43 15.18 -4.55 1.68
N VAL A 44 14.69 -4.09 2.83
CA VAL A 44 13.38 -4.54 3.31
C VAL A 44 12.30 -3.73 2.59
N VAL A 45 11.39 -4.41 1.90
CA VAL A 45 10.22 -3.78 1.27
C VAL A 45 8.96 -4.39 1.85
N GLY A 46 7.96 -3.57 2.11
CA GLY A 46 6.66 -4.05 2.54
C GLY A 46 5.77 -4.44 1.34
N LEU A 47 4.79 -5.33 1.58
CA LEU A 47 3.96 -5.92 0.52
C LEU A 47 3.22 -4.89 -0.36
N ASN A 48 2.77 -3.77 0.23
CA ASN A 48 2.01 -2.71 -0.45
C ASN A 48 2.83 -1.43 -0.64
N GLN A 49 4.15 -1.54 -0.77
CA GLN A 49 5.02 -0.39 -0.98
C GLN A 49 5.84 -0.53 -2.25
N ASN A 50 6.11 0.61 -2.87
CA ASN A 50 7.07 0.69 -3.96
C ASN A 50 8.46 0.25 -3.48
N THR A 51 9.10 -0.61 -4.25
CA THR A 51 10.53 -0.87 -4.13
C THR A 51 11.33 0.41 -4.37
N ILE A 52 12.50 0.53 -3.74
CA ILE A 52 13.48 1.56 -4.10
C ILE A 52 14.19 1.10 -5.37
N PRO A 53 14.20 1.85 -6.48
CA PRO A 53 14.78 1.40 -7.74
C PRO A 53 16.28 1.09 -7.60
N PRO A 54 16.78 -0.01 -8.18
CA PRO A 54 18.19 -0.37 -8.10
C PRO A 54 19.03 0.53 -9.01
N THR A 55 20.22 0.91 -8.56
CA THR A 55 21.18 1.61 -9.42
C THR A 55 21.92 0.62 -10.32
N LEU A 56 22.13 0.97 -11.58
CA LEU A 56 22.99 0.19 -12.48
C LEU A 56 24.48 0.37 -12.15
N ALA A 57 25.18 -0.74 -11.92
CA ALA A 57 26.64 -0.80 -11.88
C ALA A 57 27.27 -0.66 -13.27
N ILE A 58 26.61 -1.22 -14.28
CA ILE A 58 27.02 -1.17 -15.68
C ILE A 58 25.81 -0.80 -16.51
N SER A 59 25.93 0.26 -17.30
CA SER A 59 24.91 0.64 -18.29
C SER A 59 24.97 -0.28 -19.50
N ALA A 60 23.80 -0.54 -20.12
CA ALA A 60 23.73 -1.27 -21.36
C ALA A 60 24.49 -0.53 -22.48
N SER A 61 25.03 -1.28 -23.44
CA SER A 61 25.61 -0.70 -24.65
C SER A 61 24.54 -0.07 -25.55
N SER A 62 24.94 0.81 -26.47
CA SER A 62 24.01 1.59 -27.30
C SER A 62 23.13 0.77 -28.25
N ASP A 63 23.51 -0.48 -28.53
CA ASP A 63 22.71 -1.45 -29.30
C ASP A 63 21.60 -2.12 -28.46
N LEU A 64 21.51 -1.80 -27.17
CA LEU A 64 20.44 -2.20 -26.26
C LEU A 64 19.78 -0.93 -25.68
N PRO A 65 19.05 -0.15 -26.49
CA PRO A 65 18.53 1.15 -26.08
C PRO A 65 17.46 1.09 -24.98
N ASN A 66 16.83 -0.07 -24.79
CA ASN A 66 15.82 -0.30 -23.77
C ASN A 66 16.42 -1.10 -22.63
N VAL A 67 16.23 -0.63 -21.38
CA VAL A 67 16.60 -1.36 -20.16
C VAL A 67 15.38 -1.42 -19.26
N GLU A 68 15.03 -2.63 -18.81
CA GLU A 68 13.97 -2.90 -17.83
C GLU A 68 14.48 -3.90 -16.79
N TYR A 69 13.67 -4.19 -15.77
CA TYR A 69 14.01 -5.07 -14.67
C TYR A 69 13.08 -6.27 -14.61
N LEU A 70 13.63 -7.47 -14.73
CA LEU A 70 12.90 -8.71 -14.46
C LEU A 70 12.70 -8.85 -12.95
N ILE A 71 11.47 -9.14 -12.54
CA ILE A 71 11.09 -9.41 -11.16
C ILE A 71 11.01 -10.92 -10.98
N THR A 72 11.80 -11.47 -10.06
CA THR A 72 11.80 -12.91 -9.76
C THR A 72 11.57 -13.19 -8.28
N LYS A 73 10.97 -14.33 -7.95
CA LYS A 73 10.80 -14.77 -6.55
C LYS A 73 11.88 -15.78 -6.18
N ARG A 74 12.83 -15.36 -5.35
CA ARG A 74 14.00 -16.16 -4.99
C ARG A 74 13.59 -17.44 -4.24
N GLY A 75 14.18 -18.57 -4.62
CA GLY A 75 13.91 -19.87 -4.05
C GLY A 75 12.59 -20.50 -4.50
N THR A 76 11.84 -19.85 -5.40
CA THR A 76 10.62 -20.40 -6.01
C THR A 76 10.91 -20.80 -7.44
N ALA A 77 11.08 -22.09 -7.68
CA ALA A 77 11.39 -22.62 -9.01
C ALA A 77 10.21 -22.38 -9.97
N ALA A 78 10.52 -21.98 -11.21
CA ALA A 78 9.55 -22.00 -12.30
C ALA A 78 9.05 -23.43 -12.54
N LEU A 79 7.74 -23.60 -12.74
CA LEU A 79 7.10 -24.91 -12.94
C LEU A 79 6.77 -25.18 -14.43
N ASN A 80 6.89 -26.44 -14.86
CA ASN A 80 6.40 -26.90 -16.16
C ASN A 80 4.87 -27.17 -16.14
N ASN A 81 4.29 -27.58 -17.27
CA ASN A 81 2.85 -27.91 -17.42
C ASN A 81 2.36 -29.05 -16.52
N GLN A 82 3.26 -29.82 -15.91
CA GLN A 82 2.93 -30.88 -14.95
C GLN A 82 3.02 -30.39 -13.49
N GLY A 83 3.29 -29.11 -13.28
CA GLY A 83 3.50 -28.52 -11.96
C GLY A 83 4.80 -28.97 -11.29
N GLN A 84 5.76 -29.51 -12.06
CA GLN A 84 7.08 -29.88 -11.55
C GLN A 84 8.08 -28.75 -11.83
N PRO A 85 9.11 -28.56 -10.98
CA PRO A 85 10.20 -27.62 -11.29
C PRO A 85 10.72 -27.86 -12.70
N ASP A 86 10.69 -26.82 -13.53
CA ASP A 86 11.18 -26.90 -14.88
C ASP A 86 12.69 -27.10 -14.84
N THR A 87 13.17 -28.16 -15.49
CA THR A 87 14.61 -28.44 -15.63
C THR A 87 15.07 -28.22 -17.06
N THR A 88 14.15 -27.91 -17.97
CA THR A 88 14.44 -27.54 -19.35
C THR A 88 14.81 -26.05 -19.38
N GLY A 89 15.97 -25.72 -19.94
CA GLY A 89 16.45 -24.34 -19.96
C GLY A 89 17.09 -23.84 -18.65
N GLY A 90 17.35 -24.70 -17.66
CA GLY A 90 18.21 -24.39 -16.51
C GLY A 90 17.53 -24.38 -15.15
N GLY A 91 16.21 -24.23 -15.08
CA GLY A 91 15.43 -24.33 -13.84
C GLY A 91 15.87 -23.36 -12.75
N GLY A 92 15.48 -22.09 -12.90
CA GLY A 92 15.74 -21.04 -11.94
C GLY A 92 14.49 -20.49 -11.28
N ASP A 93 14.67 -19.36 -10.60
CA ASP A 93 13.60 -18.63 -9.95
C ASP A 93 12.56 -18.16 -10.98
N VAL A 94 11.29 -18.26 -10.61
CA VAL A 94 10.17 -17.84 -11.45
C VAL A 94 10.19 -16.33 -11.69
N VAL A 95 10.00 -15.94 -12.96
CA VAL A 95 9.82 -14.55 -13.38
C VAL A 95 8.35 -14.20 -13.25
N LEU A 96 8.06 -13.17 -12.44
CA LEU A 96 6.70 -12.74 -12.12
C LEU A 96 6.25 -11.51 -12.91
N GLY A 97 7.17 -10.82 -13.57
CA GLY A 97 6.86 -9.67 -14.42
C GLY A 97 8.09 -8.83 -14.71
N THR A 98 7.88 -7.67 -15.32
CA THR A 98 8.90 -6.62 -15.43
C THR A 98 8.45 -5.29 -14.86
N ASP A 99 9.43 -4.42 -14.63
CA ASP A 99 9.20 -3.01 -14.36
C ASP A 99 10.23 -2.15 -15.10
N ALA A 100 9.82 -0.95 -15.54
CA ALA A 100 10.64 -0.09 -16.38
C ALA A 100 11.79 0.58 -15.62
N ASP A 101 11.58 0.94 -14.34
CA ASP A 101 12.57 1.66 -13.54
C ASP A 101 13.01 0.89 -12.28
N GLY A 102 12.38 -0.25 -12.01
CA GLY A 102 12.62 -1.11 -10.86
C GLY A 102 11.80 -0.69 -9.62
N THR A 103 10.77 0.15 -9.80
CA THR A 103 9.87 0.65 -8.76
C THR A 103 8.51 0.00 -8.91
N PHE A 104 8.21 -1.01 -8.11
CA PHE A 104 6.92 -1.70 -8.17
C PHE A 104 6.43 -2.07 -6.77
N ILE A 105 5.12 -2.33 -6.66
CA ILE A 105 4.49 -2.82 -5.43
C ILE A 105 4.39 -4.35 -5.51
N PRO A 106 4.97 -5.11 -4.56
CA PRO A 106 4.94 -6.57 -4.60
C PRO A 106 3.53 -7.17 -4.78
N THR A 107 2.51 -6.63 -4.11
CA THR A 107 1.11 -7.12 -4.25
C THR A 107 0.46 -6.84 -5.60
N ASN A 108 1.00 -5.94 -6.42
CA ASN A 108 0.48 -5.70 -7.76
C ASN A 108 1.00 -6.73 -8.78
N ILE A 109 2.03 -7.50 -8.42
CA ILE A 109 2.65 -8.50 -9.28
C ILE A 109 2.04 -9.88 -8.96
N THR A 110 1.23 -10.41 -9.88
CA THR A 110 0.44 -11.64 -9.64
C THR A 110 0.56 -12.70 -10.75
N ARG A 111 1.63 -12.66 -11.56
CA ARG A 111 1.81 -13.64 -12.64
C ARG A 111 1.85 -15.07 -12.08
N TYR A 112 1.16 -15.98 -12.76
CA TYR A 112 1.03 -17.38 -12.37
C TYR A 112 0.36 -17.63 -11.02
N ASN A 113 -0.37 -16.64 -10.47
CA ASN A 113 -1.02 -16.73 -9.16
C ASN A 113 0.00 -17.05 -8.04
N ILE A 114 1.19 -16.48 -8.17
CA ILE A 114 2.25 -16.53 -7.15
C ILE A 114 2.29 -15.16 -6.48
N ASP A 115 1.86 -15.13 -5.22
CA ASP A 115 1.89 -13.92 -4.41
C ASP A 115 3.16 -13.86 -3.55
N PHE A 116 3.46 -12.66 -3.05
CA PHE A 116 4.47 -12.45 -2.03
C PHE A 116 3.87 -12.51 -0.62
N SER A 117 4.66 -13.02 0.32
CA SER A 117 4.36 -13.06 1.76
C SER A 117 5.55 -12.49 2.54
N VAL A 118 5.29 -12.04 3.77
CA VAL A 118 6.37 -11.65 4.69
C VAL A 118 7.33 -12.82 4.88
N GLY A 119 8.64 -12.54 4.76
CA GLY A 119 9.73 -13.49 4.77
C GLY A 119 10.21 -13.88 3.37
N ASP A 120 9.42 -13.66 2.33
CA ASP A 120 9.84 -13.95 0.95
C ASP A 120 11.00 -13.03 0.54
N THR A 121 11.76 -13.49 -0.45
CA THR A 121 12.80 -12.68 -1.09
C THR A 121 12.48 -12.57 -2.57
N LEU A 122 12.60 -11.37 -3.12
CA LEU A 122 12.48 -11.14 -4.56
C LEU A 122 13.78 -10.54 -5.10
N ASP A 123 14.04 -10.76 -6.37
CA ASP A 123 15.23 -10.29 -7.06
C ASP A 123 14.86 -9.47 -8.30
N LEU A 124 15.50 -8.32 -8.45
CA LEU A 124 15.53 -7.54 -9.68
C LEU A 124 16.79 -7.86 -10.49
N ILE A 125 16.59 -8.11 -11.79
CA ILE A 125 17.66 -8.38 -12.75
C ILE A 125 17.48 -7.47 -13.95
N ALA A 126 18.46 -6.62 -14.24
CA ALA A 126 18.40 -5.75 -15.40
C ALA A 126 18.50 -6.56 -16.71
N ILE A 127 17.66 -6.21 -17.67
CA ILE A 127 17.69 -6.73 -19.04
C ILE A 127 17.76 -5.58 -20.03
N GLY A 128 18.75 -5.63 -20.92
CA GLY A 128 18.89 -4.71 -22.04
C GLY A 128 18.40 -5.37 -23.32
N TYR A 129 17.65 -4.64 -24.14
CA TYR A 129 17.13 -5.11 -25.43
C TYR A 129 16.87 -3.94 -26.40
N ASP A 130 16.52 -4.25 -27.63
CA ASP A 130 16.07 -3.27 -28.62
C ASP A 130 14.58 -3.49 -28.91
N LEU A 131 13.73 -2.64 -28.33
CA LEU A 131 12.28 -2.74 -28.49
C LEU A 131 11.89 -2.59 -29.96
N ALA A 132 12.51 -1.69 -30.72
CA ALA A 132 12.15 -1.47 -32.12
C ALA A 132 12.39 -2.71 -32.97
N ILE A 133 13.48 -3.45 -32.72
CA ILE A 133 13.74 -4.73 -33.37
C ILE A 133 12.70 -5.78 -32.98
N VAL A 134 12.34 -5.87 -31.69
CA VAL A 134 11.30 -6.82 -31.22
C VAL A 134 9.93 -6.50 -31.82
N GLN A 135 9.57 -5.22 -31.94
CA GLN A 135 8.34 -4.77 -32.60
C GLN A 135 8.33 -5.14 -34.08
N GLN A 136 9.41 -4.84 -34.82
CA GLN A 136 9.54 -5.20 -36.24
C GLN A 136 9.47 -6.70 -36.47
N LEU A 137 10.09 -7.49 -35.59
CA LEU A 137 10.02 -8.94 -35.62
C LEU A 137 8.58 -9.41 -35.38
N THR A 138 7.92 -8.90 -34.35
CA THR A 138 6.53 -9.25 -34.02
C THR A 138 5.60 -8.94 -35.18
N ASP A 139 5.73 -7.75 -35.78
CA ASP A 139 5.00 -7.36 -36.99
C ASP A 139 5.26 -8.31 -38.16
N SER A 140 6.52 -8.64 -38.41
CA SER A 140 6.89 -9.51 -39.52
C SER A 140 6.39 -10.94 -39.34
N LEU A 141 6.29 -11.44 -38.10
CA LEU A 141 5.76 -12.78 -37.84
C LEU A 141 4.25 -12.83 -37.97
N LEU A 142 3.55 -11.84 -37.41
CA LEU A 142 2.09 -11.80 -37.39
C LEU A 142 1.51 -11.43 -38.77
N ASN A 143 2.15 -10.50 -39.48
CA ASN A 143 1.61 -9.88 -40.68
C ASN A 143 2.43 -10.18 -41.96
N GLY A 144 3.61 -10.76 -41.84
CA GLY A 144 4.48 -11.07 -42.98
C GLY A 144 4.08 -12.34 -43.73
N TYR A 145 4.70 -12.52 -44.91
CA TYR A 145 4.49 -13.68 -45.78
C TYR A 145 5.82 -14.18 -46.32
N SER A 146 6.10 -15.48 -46.18
CA SER A 146 7.22 -16.15 -46.85
C SER A 146 6.72 -16.84 -48.12
N GLY A 147 6.92 -16.20 -49.28
CA GLY A 147 6.35 -16.66 -50.54
C GLY A 147 4.82 -16.52 -50.56
N SER A 148 4.08 -17.64 -50.52
CA SER A 148 2.60 -17.64 -50.49
C SER A 148 2.00 -18.03 -49.13
N SER A 149 2.83 -18.27 -48.12
CA SER A 149 2.39 -18.69 -46.78
C SER A 149 2.62 -17.56 -45.77
N PRO A 150 1.65 -17.28 -44.88
CA PRO A 150 1.84 -16.39 -43.74
C PRO A 150 3.05 -16.81 -42.89
N CYS A 151 3.78 -15.84 -42.34
CA CYS A 151 4.92 -16.13 -41.47
C CYS A 151 4.54 -16.92 -40.22
N CYS A 152 3.29 -16.83 -39.78
CA CYS A 152 2.73 -17.68 -38.73
C CYS A 152 2.84 -19.20 -39.03
N ASP A 153 2.71 -19.61 -40.29
CA ASP A 153 2.81 -21.03 -40.67
C ASP A 153 4.23 -21.58 -40.47
N LEU A 154 5.25 -20.70 -40.39
CA LEU A 154 6.63 -21.08 -40.10
C LEU A 154 6.72 -21.79 -38.75
N PHE A 155 5.96 -21.34 -37.75
CA PHE A 155 6.00 -21.93 -36.40
C PHE A 155 5.33 -23.30 -36.34
N THR A 156 4.35 -23.56 -37.20
CA THR A 156 3.82 -24.92 -37.41
C THR A 156 4.90 -25.85 -37.95
N LEU A 157 5.71 -25.40 -38.90
CA LEU A 157 6.83 -26.20 -39.42
C LEU A 157 7.96 -26.37 -38.39
N LEU A 158 8.30 -25.30 -37.65
CA LEU A 158 9.28 -25.35 -36.57
C LEU A 158 8.83 -26.28 -35.44
N SER A 159 7.55 -26.32 -35.10
CA SER A 159 7.00 -27.24 -34.09
C SER A 159 7.32 -28.70 -34.43
N ILE A 160 7.24 -29.06 -35.71
CA ILE A 160 7.55 -30.39 -36.23
C ILE A 160 9.07 -30.62 -36.26
N ALA A 161 9.82 -29.64 -36.77
CA ALA A 161 11.28 -29.74 -36.93
C ALA A 161 12.00 -29.85 -35.58
N LEU A 162 11.54 -29.08 -34.58
CA LEU A 162 12.11 -29.02 -33.24
C LEU A 162 11.46 -30.00 -32.25
N GLN A 163 10.40 -30.69 -32.66
CA GLN A 163 9.58 -31.54 -31.79
C GLN A 163 9.05 -30.78 -30.56
N GLN A 164 8.60 -29.54 -30.79
CA GLN A 164 8.05 -28.63 -29.78
C GLN A 164 6.60 -28.28 -30.15
N PRO A 165 5.60 -29.09 -29.71
CA PRO A 165 4.21 -28.92 -30.11
C PRO A 165 3.62 -27.56 -29.73
N SER A 166 4.13 -26.92 -28.67
CA SER A 166 3.73 -25.58 -28.21
C SER A 166 3.88 -24.49 -29.27
N LEU A 167 4.79 -24.66 -30.22
CA LEU A 167 5.02 -23.69 -31.29
C LEU A 167 3.92 -23.70 -32.36
N ALA A 168 3.12 -24.78 -32.47
CA ALA A 168 2.14 -24.95 -33.56
C ALA A 168 0.95 -23.97 -33.53
N GLY A 169 0.84 -23.15 -32.48
CA GLY A 169 -0.19 -22.11 -32.33
C GLY A 169 0.39 -20.74 -31.98
N PHE A 170 1.65 -20.46 -32.36
CA PHE A 170 2.37 -19.28 -31.89
C PHE A 170 1.60 -17.97 -32.06
N CYS A 171 1.13 -17.70 -33.28
CA CYS A 171 0.37 -16.48 -33.56
C CYS A 171 -1.02 -16.46 -32.89
N ASP A 172 -1.66 -17.61 -32.73
CA ASP A 172 -2.94 -17.69 -32.00
C ASP A 172 -2.74 -17.32 -30.54
N THR A 173 -1.65 -17.76 -29.92
CA THR A 173 -1.30 -17.40 -28.54
C THR A 173 -1.04 -15.90 -28.41
N LEU A 174 -0.32 -15.28 -29.35
CA LEU A 174 -0.12 -13.82 -29.37
C LEU A 174 -1.43 -13.05 -29.52
N ASN A 175 -2.25 -13.43 -30.51
CA ASN A 175 -3.55 -12.80 -30.75
C ASN A 175 -4.48 -12.92 -29.52
N ASN A 176 -4.50 -14.09 -28.87
CA ASN A 176 -5.29 -14.30 -27.65
C ASN A 176 -4.79 -13.49 -26.46
N ALA A 177 -3.51 -13.11 -26.46
CA ALA A 177 -2.94 -12.19 -25.49
C ALA A 177 -3.11 -10.72 -25.87
N GLY A 178 -3.77 -10.42 -27.00
CA GLY A 178 -4.02 -9.06 -27.47
C GLY A 178 -2.86 -8.44 -28.25
N ILE A 179 -1.88 -9.23 -28.70
CA ILE A 179 -0.76 -8.78 -29.54
C ILE A 179 -1.07 -9.13 -30.99
N TYR A 180 -1.45 -8.14 -31.78
CA TYR A 180 -1.82 -8.26 -33.21
C TYR A 180 -0.77 -7.64 -34.13
N THR A 181 -0.01 -6.68 -33.64
CA THR A 181 1.07 -6.00 -34.35
C THR A 181 2.26 -5.76 -33.41
N GLY A 182 3.38 -5.35 -33.98
CA GLY A 182 4.55 -4.90 -33.25
C GLY A 182 4.25 -3.68 -32.36
N SER A 183 3.31 -2.81 -32.74
CA SER A 183 2.94 -1.66 -31.91
C SER A 183 2.27 -2.04 -30.59
N ASP A 184 1.72 -3.26 -30.49
CA ASP A 184 1.12 -3.75 -29.25
C ASP A 184 2.20 -4.17 -28.22
N VAL A 185 3.46 -4.35 -28.64
CA VAL A 185 4.58 -4.62 -27.74
C VAL A 185 5.18 -3.29 -27.31
N THR A 186 4.89 -2.85 -26.09
CA THR A 186 5.34 -1.53 -25.59
C THR A 186 6.42 -1.61 -24.52
N SER A 187 6.54 -2.77 -23.88
CA SER A 187 7.49 -3.04 -22.81
C SER A 187 7.98 -4.49 -22.85
N PHE A 188 8.91 -4.84 -21.98
CA PHE A 188 9.37 -6.22 -21.85
C PHE A 188 8.29 -7.14 -21.25
N GLU A 189 7.24 -6.59 -20.62
CA GLU A 189 6.11 -7.38 -20.09
C GLU A 189 5.36 -8.10 -21.23
N GLU A 190 5.12 -7.40 -22.35
CA GLU A 190 4.57 -8.04 -23.55
C GLU A 190 5.58 -9.00 -24.21
N VAL A 191 6.87 -8.70 -24.11
CA VAL A 191 7.93 -9.62 -24.57
C VAL A 191 7.90 -10.92 -23.78
N LEU A 192 7.65 -10.89 -22.46
CA LEU A 192 7.48 -12.09 -21.65
C LEU A 192 6.29 -12.94 -22.15
N VAL A 193 5.22 -12.33 -22.67
CA VAL A 193 4.12 -13.07 -23.28
C VAL A 193 4.58 -13.77 -24.57
N VAL A 194 5.35 -13.08 -25.42
CA VAL A 194 5.92 -13.66 -26.64
C VAL A 194 6.86 -14.82 -26.33
N LEU A 195 7.71 -14.66 -25.32
CA LEU A 195 8.64 -15.69 -24.87
C LEU A 195 7.91 -16.88 -24.20
N GLY A 196 6.80 -16.62 -23.52
CA GLY A 196 5.98 -17.64 -22.85
C GLY A 196 5.47 -18.73 -23.80
N VAL A 197 5.37 -18.46 -25.10
CA VAL A 197 4.95 -19.45 -26.11
C VAL A 197 5.99 -20.55 -26.33
N PHE A 198 7.26 -20.27 -26.02
CA PHE A 198 8.37 -21.22 -26.20
C PHE A 198 8.55 -22.15 -25.00
N VAL A 199 7.78 -21.97 -23.92
CA VAL A 199 7.84 -22.79 -22.73
C VAL A 199 6.47 -23.42 -22.46
N ASP A 200 6.49 -24.70 -22.09
CA ASP A 200 5.29 -25.42 -21.65
C ASP A 200 4.96 -25.09 -20.17
N GLY A 201 5.28 -23.90 -19.66
CA GLY A 201 5.24 -23.62 -18.22
C GLY A 201 5.51 -22.16 -17.85
N GLN A 202 6.05 -21.97 -16.66
CA GLN A 202 6.42 -20.66 -16.13
C GLN A 202 7.80 -20.26 -16.63
N LEU A 203 8.01 -18.96 -16.86
CA LEU A 203 9.31 -18.44 -17.25
C LEU A 203 10.26 -18.34 -16.05
N SER A 204 11.52 -18.71 -16.27
CA SER A 204 12.68 -18.36 -15.45
C SER A 204 13.66 -17.50 -16.27
N VAL A 205 14.59 -16.83 -15.61
CA VAL A 205 15.64 -16.04 -16.28
C VAL A 205 16.47 -16.92 -17.22
N GLU A 206 16.79 -18.13 -16.79
CA GLU A 206 17.55 -19.11 -17.56
C GLU A 206 16.74 -19.60 -18.78
N SER A 207 15.43 -19.77 -18.65
CA SER A 207 14.56 -20.07 -19.80
C SER A 207 14.53 -18.92 -20.82
N ILE A 208 14.46 -17.66 -20.37
CA ILE A 208 14.49 -16.47 -21.23
C ILE A 208 15.80 -16.43 -22.04
N ILE A 209 16.93 -16.64 -21.36
CA ILE A 209 18.25 -16.73 -22.01
C ILE A 209 18.27 -17.85 -23.04
N SER A 210 17.76 -19.03 -22.67
CA SER A 210 17.72 -20.20 -23.55
C SER A 210 16.87 -19.95 -24.81
N ILE A 211 15.73 -19.25 -24.67
CA ILE A 211 14.87 -18.88 -25.80
C ILE A 211 15.58 -17.88 -26.71
N PHE A 212 16.17 -16.81 -26.16
CA PHE A 212 16.91 -15.86 -26.98
C PHE A 212 18.09 -16.52 -27.70
N GLN A 213 18.80 -17.44 -27.07
CA GLN A 213 19.86 -18.22 -27.71
C GLN A 213 19.32 -19.12 -28.82
N LEU A 214 18.17 -19.77 -28.60
CA LEU A 214 17.50 -20.58 -29.60
C LEU A 214 17.10 -19.75 -30.83
N LEU A 215 16.45 -18.61 -30.60
CA LEU A 215 16.04 -17.68 -31.67
C LEU A 215 17.23 -17.15 -32.45
N ASN A 216 18.28 -16.71 -31.74
CA ASN A 216 19.48 -16.21 -32.38
C ASN A 216 20.24 -17.28 -33.15
N THR A 217 20.40 -18.49 -32.60
CA THR A 217 21.11 -19.59 -33.27
C THR A 217 20.38 -20.08 -34.53
N ASN A 218 19.06 -19.93 -34.57
CA ASN A 218 18.21 -20.34 -35.68
C ASN A 218 17.74 -19.16 -36.56
N GLY A 219 18.31 -17.96 -36.39
CA GLY A 219 17.90 -16.76 -37.13
C GLY A 219 18.01 -16.91 -38.66
N THR A 220 18.88 -17.80 -39.14
CA THR A 220 19.02 -18.15 -40.56
C THR A 220 17.85 -18.98 -41.13
N PHE A 221 17.03 -19.61 -40.28
CA PHE A 221 15.82 -20.32 -40.72
C PHE A 221 14.61 -19.41 -40.86
N ILE A 222 14.68 -18.18 -40.33
CA ILE A 222 13.63 -17.17 -40.47
C ILE A 222 13.92 -16.40 -41.77
N SER A 223 13.00 -16.44 -42.73
CA SER A 223 13.17 -15.67 -43.97
C SER A 223 13.15 -14.16 -43.69
N ALA A 224 13.79 -13.38 -44.55
CA ALA A 224 13.78 -11.92 -44.46
C ALA A 224 12.36 -11.33 -44.43
N ASP A 225 11.43 -11.94 -45.18
CA ASP A 225 10.03 -11.51 -45.20
C ASP A 225 9.26 -11.81 -43.89
N CYS A 226 9.85 -12.63 -43.01
CA CYS A 226 9.35 -12.93 -41.66
C CYS A 226 10.22 -12.27 -40.58
N GLY A 227 10.94 -11.21 -40.95
CA GLY A 227 11.78 -10.42 -40.05
C GLY A 227 13.19 -10.98 -39.87
N GLY A 228 13.52 -12.16 -40.42
CA GLY A 228 14.84 -12.76 -40.24
C GLY A 228 15.98 -11.97 -40.90
N VAL A 229 17.10 -11.81 -40.21
CA VAL A 229 18.25 -11.05 -40.73
C VAL A 229 19.22 -11.91 -41.55
N GLY A 230 18.91 -13.19 -41.78
CA GLY A 230 19.79 -14.12 -42.47
C GLY A 230 21.12 -14.39 -41.75
N ALA A 231 21.18 -14.11 -40.45
CA ALA A 231 22.35 -14.27 -39.60
C ALA A 231 21.95 -14.76 -38.20
N ASN A 232 22.91 -15.36 -37.48
CA ASN A 232 22.67 -15.99 -36.17
C ASN A 232 22.80 -15.00 -34.98
N ASN A 233 22.37 -13.76 -35.19
CA ASN A 233 22.47 -12.64 -34.26
C ASN A 233 21.27 -11.70 -34.40
N PHE A 234 20.10 -12.30 -34.35
CA PHE A 234 18.86 -11.73 -34.80
C PHE A 234 18.20 -10.76 -33.80
N ILE A 235 18.17 -11.09 -32.51
CA ILE A 235 17.55 -10.31 -31.44
C ILE A 235 18.64 -9.86 -30.46
N PRO A 236 19.01 -8.56 -30.45
CA PRO A 236 19.90 -8.00 -29.45
C PRO A 236 19.29 -8.11 -28.07
N TYR A 237 20.03 -8.72 -27.15
CA TYR A 237 19.69 -8.78 -25.74
C TYR A 237 20.96 -8.81 -24.91
N GLY A 238 20.85 -8.37 -23.65
CA GLY A 238 21.89 -8.47 -22.65
C GLY A 238 21.30 -8.68 -21.27
N ILE A 239 21.71 -9.74 -20.59
CA ILE A 239 21.30 -10.06 -19.24
C ILE A 239 22.45 -10.70 -18.46
N HIS A 240 22.63 -10.28 -17.20
CA HIS A 240 23.59 -10.90 -16.30
C HIS A 240 22.87 -11.58 -15.13
N PRO A 241 22.54 -12.89 -15.21
CA PRO A 241 21.66 -13.55 -14.24
C PRO A 241 22.20 -13.58 -12.80
N ASN A 242 23.53 -13.47 -12.62
CA ASN A 242 24.14 -13.42 -11.28
C ASN A 242 24.28 -12.00 -10.69
N LYS A 243 23.88 -10.95 -11.42
CA LYS A 243 23.85 -9.57 -10.93
C LYS A 243 22.41 -9.27 -10.57
N ARG A 244 22.06 -9.58 -9.32
CA ARG A 244 20.71 -9.46 -8.78
C ARG A 244 20.69 -8.43 -7.67
N TYR A 245 19.64 -7.62 -7.62
CA TYR A 245 19.34 -6.75 -6.50
C TYR A 245 18.18 -7.35 -5.72
N GLY A 246 18.44 -7.81 -4.49
CA GLY A 246 17.44 -8.54 -3.70
C GLY A 246 16.69 -7.64 -2.73
N TYR A 247 15.40 -7.87 -2.57
CA TYR A 247 14.59 -7.35 -1.48
C TYR A 247 14.09 -8.48 -0.61
N GLN A 248 14.08 -8.27 0.70
CA GLN A 248 13.36 -9.14 1.61
C GLN A 248 12.00 -8.51 1.89
N ILE A 249 10.93 -9.27 1.71
CA ILE A 249 9.61 -8.84 2.14
C ILE A 249 9.60 -8.90 3.67
N GLY A 250 9.77 -7.77 4.33
CA GLY A 250 9.84 -7.71 5.79
C GLY A 250 8.52 -7.34 6.43
N ASN A 251 8.44 -7.57 7.74
CA ASN A 251 7.51 -6.82 8.57
C ASN A 251 7.95 -5.34 8.51
N MET A 252 7.01 -4.45 8.21
CA MET A 252 7.25 -2.99 8.20
C MET A 252 7.38 -2.49 9.65
N VAL A 253 8.44 -2.88 10.33
CA VAL A 253 8.81 -2.33 11.63
C VAL A 253 9.89 -1.29 11.38
N ASP A 254 9.51 -0.03 11.43
CA ASP A 254 10.46 1.08 11.36
C ASP A 254 10.88 1.37 12.80
N LEU A 255 12.18 1.21 13.06
CA LEU A 255 12.79 1.27 14.38
C LEU A 255 14.02 2.16 14.28
N CYS A 256 14.20 3.07 15.23
CA CYS A 256 15.44 3.82 15.37
C CYS A 256 16.11 3.56 16.72
N CYS A 257 17.44 3.73 16.69
CA CYS A 257 18.26 4.25 17.79
C CYS A 257 18.92 3.21 18.69
N LEU A 258 18.26 2.12 19.06
CA LEU A 258 18.93 1.00 19.71
C LEU A 258 18.65 -0.30 18.97
N GLY A 259 19.66 -1.17 18.87
CA GLY A 259 19.44 -2.54 18.38
C GLY A 259 18.50 -3.38 19.26
N THR A 260 18.07 -2.83 20.39
CA THR A 260 17.09 -3.39 21.33
C THR A 260 15.73 -2.71 21.27
N THR A 261 15.54 -1.69 20.42
CA THR A 261 14.26 -0.99 20.27
C THR A 261 13.22 -1.95 19.70
N VAL A 262 12.06 -2.01 20.33
CA VAL A 262 10.93 -2.85 19.94
C VAL A 262 9.71 -1.95 19.78
N ALA A 263 9.12 -1.94 18.58
CA ALA A 263 7.90 -1.20 18.31
C ALA A 263 6.69 -1.85 19.01
N PRO A 264 5.71 -1.06 19.45
CA PRO A 264 4.43 -1.61 19.88
C PRO A 264 3.71 -2.26 18.70
N GLU A 265 3.11 -3.43 18.92
CA GLU A 265 2.32 -4.14 17.91
C GLU A 265 0.90 -4.39 18.39
N LEU A 266 -0.09 -3.88 17.67
CA LEU A 266 -1.49 -4.22 17.92
C LEU A 266 -1.78 -5.70 17.62
N ALA A 267 -2.64 -6.32 18.41
CA ALA A 267 -3.34 -7.52 18.00
C ALA A 267 -4.07 -7.21 16.71
N VAL A 268 -3.71 -7.87 15.61
CA VAL A 268 -4.34 -7.62 14.31
C VAL A 268 -5.84 -7.86 14.46
N GLY A 269 -6.61 -6.78 14.38
CA GLY A 269 -8.07 -6.85 14.40
C GLY A 269 -8.58 -7.46 13.10
N VAL A 270 -9.66 -8.23 13.18
CA VAL A 270 -10.38 -8.66 11.98
C VAL A 270 -10.88 -7.40 11.28
N HIS A 271 -10.59 -7.26 9.98
CA HIS A 271 -11.09 -6.13 9.19
C HIS A 271 -12.60 -5.97 9.38
N GLY A 272 -13.02 -4.78 9.80
CA GLY A 272 -14.43 -4.41 9.83
C GLY A 272 -15.16 -4.69 11.14
N THR A 273 -14.49 -4.50 12.29
CA THR A 273 -15.21 -4.42 13.57
C THR A 273 -16.15 -3.19 13.52
N PRO A 274 -17.48 -3.36 13.58
CA PRO A 274 -18.41 -2.23 13.56
C PRO A 274 -18.25 -1.42 14.85
N ILE A 275 -18.21 -0.09 14.75
CA ILE A 275 -18.23 0.84 15.89
C ILE A 275 -19.18 1.98 15.56
N GLU A 276 -20.09 2.29 16.48
CA GLU A 276 -21.01 3.41 16.28
C GLU A 276 -20.25 4.73 16.28
N SER A 277 -20.69 5.67 15.44
CA SER A 277 -20.01 6.97 15.28
C SER A 277 -19.88 7.77 16.60
N ASN A 278 -20.76 7.53 17.57
CA ASN A 278 -20.85 8.23 18.86
C ASN A 278 -20.51 7.33 20.07
N GLN A 279 -19.80 6.23 19.83
CA GLN A 279 -19.26 5.37 20.87
C GLN A 279 -17.74 5.43 20.86
N ASN A 280 -17.15 5.37 22.05
CA ASN A 280 -15.72 5.23 22.18
C ASN A 280 -15.27 3.89 21.57
N THR A 281 -14.19 3.93 20.81
CA THR A 281 -13.47 2.72 20.40
C THR A 281 -13.08 1.89 21.64
N PRO A 282 -13.12 0.55 21.55
CA PRO A 282 -12.55 -0.30 22.59
C PRO A 282 -11.06 0.00 22.78
N THR A 283 -10.56 -0.20 24.00
CA THR A 283 -9.12 -0.11 24.30
C THR A 283 -8.34 -1.05 23.38
N PRO A 284 -7.39 -0.52 22.57
CA PRO A 284 -6.56 -1.36 21.72
C PRO A 284 -5.70 -2.31 22.56
N VAL A 285 -5.54 -3.55 22.08
CA VAL A 285 -4.72 -4.55 22.76
C VAL A 285 -3.39 -4.70 22.03
N LEU A 286 -2.29 -4.42 22.73
CA LEU A 286 -0.95 -4.67 22.23
C LEU A 286 -0.57 -6.15 22.40
N THR A 287 -0.12 -6.79 21.32
CA THR A 287 0.52 -8.11 21.32
C THR A 287 2.01 -8.03 21.65
N VAL A 288 2.64 -6.90 21.34
CA VAL A 288 4.01 -6.58 21.69
C VAL A 288 4.00 -5.18 22.30
N ASN A 289 4.55 -5.04 23.51
CA ASN A 289 4.73 -3.74 24.14
C ASN A 289 5.99 -3.07 23.58
N ALA A 290 5.97 -1.75 23.54
CA ALA A 290 7.16 -0.99 23.19
C ALA A 290 8.30 -1.23 24.20
N SER A 291 9.54 -1.14 23.72
CA SER A 291 10.73 -1.21 24.57
C SER A 291 10.84 0.01 25.50
N ALA A 292 11.67 -0.09 26.54
CA ALA A 292 11.74 0.94 27.60
C ALA A 292 12.27 2.31 27.14
N ASP A 293 12.97 2.35 26.01
CA ASP A 293 13.44 3.55 25.32
C ASP A 293 12.34 4.26 24.52
N LEU A 294 11.15 3.67 24.43
CA LEU A 294 9.94 4.26 23.84
C LEU A 294 8.87 4.45 24.93
N PRO A 295 9.06 5.40 25.87
CA PRO A 295 8.21 5.54 27.04
C PRO A 295 6.76 5.96 26.71
N ASN A 296 6.54 6.56 25.54
CA ASN A 296 5.24 6.97 25.06
C ASN A 296 4.75 5.99 23.99
N VAL A 297 3.52 5.50 24.12
CA VAL A 297 2.83 4.74 23.07
C VAL A 297 1.49 5.40 22.81
N GLU A 298 1.28 5.83 21.58
CA GLU A 298 0.04 6.45 21.13
C GLU A 298 -0.44 5.82 19.82
N TYR A 299 -1.65 6.19 19.36
CA TYR A 299 -2.33 5.54 18.24
C TYR A 299 -2.65 6.54 17.14
N LEU A 300 -2.00 6.39 15.99
CA LEU A 300 -2.32 7.13 14.78
C LEU A 300 -3.62 6.58 14.17
N ILE A 301 -4.48 7.47 13.70
CA ILE A 301 -5.80 7.15 13.13
C ILE A 301 -5.76 7.48 11.64
N THR A 302 -5.82 6.47 10.77
CA THR A 302 -5.85 6.68 9.31
C THR A 302 -7.21 6.38 8.72
N LYS A 303 -7.62 7.16 7.71
CA LYS A 303 -8.86 6.90 6.97
C LYS A 303 -8.56 6.03 5.74
N ARG A 304 -9.15 4.84 5.68
CA ARG A 304 -8.91 3.90 4.58
C ARG A 304 -9.46 4.43 3.26
N GLY A 305 -8.69 4.24 2.20
CA GLY A 305 -9.08 4.66 0.84
C GLY A 305 -9.04 6.18 0.62
N THR A 306 -8.55 6.95 1.60
CA THR A 306 -8.29 8.39 1.45
C THR A 306 -6.79 8.63 1.51
N VAL A 307 -6.19 8.95 0.36
CA VAL A 307 -4.76 9.23 0.28
C VAL A 307 -4.43 10.62 0.83
N ALA A 308 -3.26 10.76 1.45
CA ALA A 308 -2.73 12.06 1.83
C ALA A 308 -2.44 12.92 0.58
N LEU A 309 -2.62 14.22 0.72
CA LEU A 309 -2.32 15.19 -0.34
C LEU A 309 -1.05 15.98 -0.03
N ASP A 310 -0.28 16.31 -1.07
CA ASP A 310 0.82 17.27 -0.96
C ASP A 310 0.31 18.73 -0.84
N ASN A 311 1.23 19.68 -0.67
CA ASN A 311 0.92 21.11 -0.62
C ASN A 311 0.34 21.70 -1.92
N GLN A 312 0.41 21.00 -3.06
CA GLN A 312 -0.29 21.35 -4.30
C GLN A 312 -1.68 20.68 -4.42
N GLY A 313 -2.10 19.91 -3.41
CA GLY A 313 -3.35 19.18 -3.40
C GLY A 313 -3.37 17.99 -4.37
N GLN A 314 -2.21 17.54 -4.83
CA GLN A 314 -2.09 16.28 -5.57
C GLN A 314 -1.98 15.13 -4.58
N MET A 315 -2.29 13.92 -5.05
CA MET A 315 -2.03 12.73 -4.24
C MET A 315 -0.54 12.69 -3.94
N ASP A 316 -0.19 12.59 -2.66
CA ASP A 316 1.18 12.41 -2.26
C ASP A 316 1.75 11.19 -3.01
N THR A 317 2.93 11.37 -3.60
CA THR A 317 3.66 10.35 -4.37
C THR A 317 3.84 9.03 -3.62
N THR A 318 3.67 9.07 -2.30
CA THR A 318 3.72 7.89 -1.43
C THR A 318 2.48 6.99 -1.54
N GLY A 319 1.33 7.50 -1.97
CA GLY A 319 0.05 6.79 -2.00
C GLY A 319 -0.47 6.37 -0.62
N ALA A 320 0.11 6.88 0.46
CA ALA A 320 -0.23 6.48 1.82
C ALA A 320 -1.57 7.08 2.28
N GLU A 321 -2.27 6.34 3.15
CA GLU A 321 -3.52 6.80 3.77
C GLU A 321 -3.26 8.00 4.68
N VAL A 322 -4.18 8.97 4.64
CA VAL A 322 -4.10 10.19 5.45
C VAL A 322 -4.33 9.88 6.93
N VAL A 323 -3.51 10.48 7.79
CA VAL A 323 -3.70 10.52 9.24
C VAL A 323 -4.70 11.63 9.56
N ILE A 324 -5.83 11.24 10.14
CA ILE A 324 -6.93 12.15 10.52
C ILE A 324 -6.92 12.52 12.01
N GLY A 325 -5.93 12.03 12.74
CA GLY A 325 -5.70 12.31 14.15
C GLY A 325 -4.80 11.26 14.80
N ALA A 326 -4.50 11.47 16.07
CA ALA A 326 -3.88 10.53 16.97
C ALA A 326 -4.66 10.47 18.29
N ASP A 327 -4.37 9.49 19.12
CA ASP A 327 -5.01 9.34 20.42
C ASP A 327 -4.06 8.66 21.42
N VAL A 328 -4.08 9.12 22.67
CA VAL A 328 -3.12 8.70 23.69
C VAL A 328 -3.37 7.26 24.13
N ASP A 329 -4.62 6.84 24.27
CA ASP A 329 -4.99 5.49 24.70
C ASP A 329 -5.75 4.70 23.62
N GLY A 330 -6.04 5.35 22.49
CA GLY A 330 -6.75 4.75 21.36
C GLY A 330 -8.25 4.63 21.60
N ILE A 331 -8.78 5.37 22.58
CA ILE A 331 -10.18 5.38 23.00
C ILE A 331 -10.80 6.73 22.62
N PHE A 332 -11.50 6.77 21.48
CA PHE A 332 -12.14 7.99 20.99
C PHE A 332 -13.46 7.70 20.28
N MET A 333 -14.31 8.71 20.11
CA MET A 333 -15.50 8.61 19.27
C MET A 333 -15.13 8.92 17.82
N PRO A 334 -15.49 8.07 16.84
CA PRO A 334 -15.17 8.31 15.43
C PRO A 334 -15.59 9.70 14.93
N MET A 335 -16.76 10.18 15.37
CA MET A 335 -17.29 11.49 14.96
C MET A 335 -16.47 12.70 15.45
N ASP A 336 -15.63 12.53 16.48
CA ASP A 336 -14.82 13.61 17.05
C ASP A 336 -13.47 13.75 16.33
N LYS A 337 -13.07 12.77 15.51
CA LYS A 337 -11.81 12.80 14.79
C LYS A 337 -11.99 13.39 13.41
N SER A 338 -11.29 14.50 13.18
CA SER A 338 -11.35 15.27 11.96
C SER A 338 -10.04 16.01 11.75
N ARG A 339 -9.42 15.83 10.59
CA ARG A 339 -8.25 16.63 10.18
C ARG A 339 -8.34 16.94 8.69
N TYR A 340 -7.90 18.13 8.29
CA TYR A 340 -7.97 18.61 6.90
C TYR A 340 -9.40 18.63 6.29
N GLY A 341 -10.43 18.73 7.12
CA GLY A 341 -11.84 18.61 6.69
C GLY A 341 -12.27 17.18 6.35
N ILE A 342 -11.43 16.19 6.61
CA ILE A 342 -11.72 14.77 6.46
C ILE A 342 -12.28 14.26 7.78
N GLN A 343 -13.54 13.80 7.73
CA GLN A 343 -14.25 13.25 8.87
C GLN A 343 -14.56 11.76 8.63
N LEU A 344 -14.86 11.05 9.72
CA LEU A 344 -15.36 9.68 9.67
C LEU A 344 -16.90 9.68 9.62
N ALA A 345 -17.46 9.24 8.49
CA ALA A 345 -18.88 9.06 8.26
C ALA A 345 -19.28 7.59 8.37
N VAL A 346 -20.57 7.31 8.53
CA VAL A 346 -21.11 5.94 8.53
C VAL A 346 -20.74 5.24 7.22
N GLY A 347 -20.20 4.02 7.32
CA GLY A 347 -19.67 3.22 6.23
C GLY A 347 -18.18 3.42 5.98
N ASP A 348 -17.56 4.48 6.52
CA ASP A 348 -16.12 4.66 6.42
C ASP A 348 -15.37 3.59 7.22
N THR A 349 -14.20 3.23 6.71
CA THR A 349 -13.25 2.36 7.42
C THR A 349 -12.06 3.19 7.88
N PHE A 350 -11.61 2.96 9.10
CA PHE A 350 -10.39 3.59 9.62
C PHE A 350 -9.52 2.57 10.33
N ASP A 351 -8.21 2.86 10.37
CA ASP A 351 -7.20 2.01 11.01
C ASP A 351 -6.55 2.73 12.19
N LEU A 352 -6.25 1.98 13.25
CA LEU A 352 -5.34 2.37 14.31
C LEU A 352 -3.98 1.76 14.07
N VAL A 353 -2.93 2.58 14.20
CA VAL A 353 -1.52 2.16 14.15
C VAL A 353 -0.82 2.64 15.41
N ALA A 354 -0.26 1.71 16.20
CA ALA A 354 0.48 2.06 17.40
C ALA A 354 1.89 2.56 17.03
N ILE A 355 2.31 3.64 17.67
CA ILE A 355 3.66 4.22 17.57
C ILE A 355 4.22 4.42 18.96
N GLY A 356 5.43 3.89 19.17
CA GLY A 356 6.23 4.14 20.36
C GLY A 356 7.26 5.23 20.07
N TYR A 357 7.46 6.16 21.00
CA TYR A 357 8.46 7.23 20.87
C TYR A 357 8.84 7.80 22.24
N ASP A 358 9.84 8.68 22.27
CA ASP A 358 10.17 9.48 23.46
C ASP A 358 9.73 10.93 23.26
N LEU A 359 8.61 11.29 23.90
CA LEU A 359 8.07 12.65 23.86
C LEU A 359 9.06 13.66 24.45
N GLY A 360 9.77 13.32 25.52
CA GLY A 360 10.72 14.23 26.16
C GLY A 360 11.88 14.57 25.24
N THR A 361 12.37 13.59 24.47
CA THR A 361 13.41 13.85 23.46
C THR A 361 12.87 14.74 22.32
N LEU A 362 11.63 14.51 21.86
CA LEU A 362 11.00 15.36 20.84
C LEU A 362 10.78 16.80 21.33
N GLU A 363 10.34 16.97 22.59
CA GLU A 363 10.20 18.26 23.26
C GLU A 363 11.54 19.01 23.33
N VAL A 364 12.60 18.36 23.81
CA VAL A 364 13.94 18.96 23.90
C VAL A 364 14.44 19.38 22.52
N LEU A 365 14.28 18.52 21.52
CA LEU A 365 14.65 18.83 20.14
C LEU A 365 13.89 20.07 19.66
N MET A 366 12.57 20.11 19.84
CA MET A 366 11.75 21.20 19.32
C MET A 366 12.00 22.52 20.03
N ASP A 367 12.16 22.51 21.34
CA ASP A 367 12.51 23.72 22.08
C ASP A 367 13.88 24.25 21.66
N SER A 368 14.86 23.37 21.50
CA SER A 368 16.19 23.75 21.05
C SER A 368 16.20 24.26 19.61
N LEU A 369 15.37 23.69 18.73
CA LEU A 369 15.26 24.14 17.35
C LEU A 369 14.59 25.52 17.23
N LEU A 370 13.51 25.75 17.97
CA LEU A 370 12.73 26.99 17.90
C LEU A 370 13.37 28.13 18.70
N ASN A 371 13.94 27.83 19.87
CA ASN A 371 14.41 28.82 20.84
C ASN A 371 15.92 28.78 21.09
N GLY A 372 16.64 27.78 20.57
CA GLY A 372 18.08 27.64 20.72
C GLY A 372 18.91 28.59 19.85
N ASP A 373 20.18 28.70 20.20
CA ASP A 373 21.18 29.52 19.52
C ASP A 373 22.50 28.76 19.44
N ASN A 374 23.10 28.72 18.25
CA ASN A 374 24.42 28.14 18.02
C ASN A 374 25.40 29.22 17.56
N GLY A 375 26.18 29.75 18.49
CA GLY A 375 27.21 30.75 18.19
C GLY A 375 26.65 32.12 17.75
N GLY A 376 25.50 32.52 18.29
CA GLY A 376 24.82 33.78 17.98
C GLY A 376 23.93 33.72 16.74
N GLN A 377 23.65 32.52 16.22
CA GLN A 377 22.67 32.27 15.16
C GLN A 377 21.52 31.39 15.69
N PRO A 378 20.24 31.77 15.46
CA PRO A 378 19.10 30.95 15.83
C PRO A 378 19.16 29.57 15.20
N CYS A 379 18.82 28.53 15.97
CA CYS A 379 18.83 27.16 15.51
C CYS A 379 17.90 26.89 14.31
N CYS A 380 16.87 27.72 14.12
CA CYS A 380 16.06 27.72 12.90
C CYS A 380 16.87 27.84 11.60
N GLY A 381 18.04 28.49 11.62
CA GLY A 381 18.91 28.59 10.46
C GLY A 381 19.54 27.25 10.03
N VAL A 382 19.59 26.25 10.93
CA VAL A 382 20.16 24.92 10.64
C VAL A 382 19.38 24.21 9.53
N PHE A 383 18.05 24.36 9.48
CA PHE A 383 17.25 23.71 8.45
C PHE A 383 17.42 24.30 7.05
N SER A 384 17.96 25.52 6.92
CA SER A 384 18.37 26.02 5.61
C SER A 384 19.60 25.26 5.07
N LEU A 385 20.49 24.81 5.95
CA LEU A 385 21.62 23.96 5.60
C LEU A 385 21.15 22.54 5.23
N ILE A 386 20.24 21.97 6.04
CA ILE A 386 19.64 20.66 5.75
C ILE A 386 18.84 20.70 4.45
N ALA A 387 18.05 21.75 4.20
CA ALA A 387 17.33 21.97 2.95
C ALA A 387 18.26 21.88 1.72
N THR A 388 19.46 22.46 1.84
CA THR A 388 20.46 22.44 0.77
C THR A 388 21.11 21.06 0.67
N ALA A 389 21.47 20.44 1.79
CA ALA A 389 22.15 19.14 1.82
C ALA A 389 21.25 17.97 1.36
N ALA A 390 19.97 18.01 1.74
CA ALA A 390 18.95 17.02 1.41
C ALA A 390 18.18 17.35 0.12
N ASN A 391 18.48 18.47 -0.56
CA ASN A 391 17.73 18.96 -1.71
C ASN A 391 16.21 19.08 -1.44
N ALA A 392 15.87 19.55 -0.23
CA ALA A 392 14.51 19.64 0.31
C ALA A 392 14.19 21.12 0.63
N PRO A 393 13.85 21.94 -0.38
CA PRO A 393 13.73 23.39 -0.22
C PRO A 393 12.65 23.83 0.77
N PHE A 394 11.63 23.01 1.02
CA PHE A 394 10.58 23.28 1.99
C PHE A 394 11.12 23.39 3.43
N LEU A 395 12.24 22.71 3.76
CA LEU A 395 12.85 22.77 5.09
C LEU A 395 13.42 24.16 5.44
N ALA A 396 13.75 24.99 4.45
CA ALA A 396 14.36 26.30 4.70
C ALA A 396 13.41 27.26 5.46
N GLY A 397 12.09 27.01 5.40
CA GLY A 397 11.04 27.77 6.10
C GLY A 397 10.38 27.01 7.24
N LEU A 398 11.02 25.98 7.80
CA LEU A 398 10.41 25.08 8.78
C LEU A 398 9.90 25.83 10.02
N CYS A 399 10.74 26.65 10.67
CA CYS A 399 10.31 27.36 11.88
C CYS A 399 9.16 28.35 11.63
N ASP A 400 9.14 29.02 10.48
CA ASP A 400 8.01 29.87 10.11
C ASP A 400 6.74 29.03 9.94
N SER A 401 6.85 27.83 9.37
CA SER A 401 5.75 26.88 9.21
C SER A 401 5.22 26.39 10.56
N LEU A 402 6.11 26.08 11.51
CA LEU A 402 5.76 25.70 12.89
C LEU A 402 5.08 26.86 13.63
N ASN A 403 5.66 28.05 13.57
CA ASN A 403 5.09 29.27 14.18
C ASN A 403 3.70 29.60 13.62
N ASN A 404 3.49 29.42 12.32
CA ASN A 404 2.20 29.61 11.66
C ASN A 404 1.16 28.55 12.07
N LYS A 405 1.62 27.37 12.50
CA LYS A 405 0.80 26.30 13.08
C LYS A 405 0.62 26.45 14.59
N GLY A 406 1.14 27.52 15.19
CA GLY A 406 1.00 27.83 16.61
C GLY A 406 1.98 27.11 17.53
N ILE A 407 3.05 26.53 16.98
CA ILE A 407 4.09 25.84 17.75
C ILE A 407 5.29 26.78 17.91
N TYR A 408 5.54 27.20 19.14
CA TYR A 408 6.59 28.16 19.50
C TYR A 408 7.60 27.57 20.51
N THR A 409 7.18 26.61 21.33
CA THR A 409 7.96 25.98 22.39
C THR A 409 7.58 24.52 22.55
N ALA A 410 8.35 23.76 23.34
CA ALA A 410 7.98 22.39 23.72
C ALA A 410 6.62 22.29 24.44
N ASN A 411 6.14 23.36 25.11
CA ASN A 411 4.89 23.30 25.85
C ASN A 411 3.64 23.35 24.96
N ASP A 412 3.81 23.61 23.66
CA ASP A 412 2.69 23.70 22.71
C ASP A 412 2.20 22.32 22.24
N PHE A 413 2.89 21.23 22.63
CA PHE A 413 2.44 19.87 22.39
C PHE A 413 2.79 18.94 23.55
N ASN A 414 1.86 18.07 23.94
CA ASN A 414 2.01 17.13 25.05
C ASN A 414 1.71 15.67 24.66
N ASN A 415 1.38 15.46 23.39
CA ASN A 415 0.98 14.18 22.81
C ASN A 415 1.19 14.24 21.29
N LEU A 416 0.99 13.11 20.62
CA LEU A 416 1.22 13.00 19.20
C LEU A 416 0.20 13.79 18.36
N GLU A 417 -1.05 13.93 18.81
CA GLU A 417 -2.09 14.72 18.11
C GLU A 417 -1.66 16.19 17.98
N GLU A 418 -1.13 16.75 19.06
CA GLU A 418 -0.59 18.12 19.09
C GLU A 418 0.75 18.22 18.34
N ALA A 419 1.50 17.12 18.19
CA ALA A 419 2.74 17.06 17.42
C ALA A 419 2.53 16.83 15.91
N LEU A 420 1.34 16.39 15.46
CA LEU A 420 1.03 16.22 14.02
C LEU A 420 1.38 17.43 13.12
N PRO A 421 1.16 18.69 13.54
CA PRO A 421 1.55 19.85 12.74
C PRO A 421 3.06 19.96 12.50
N ILE A 422 3.90 19.36 13.36
CA ILE A 422 5.35 19.27 13.15
C ILE A 422 5.64 18.42 11.91
N PHE A 423 5.11 17.20 11.88
CA PHE A 423 5.28 16.28 10.75
C PHE A 423 4.75 16.86 9.43
N GLU A 424 3.66 17.62 9.48
CA GLU A 424 3.15 18.33 8.29
C GLU A 424 4.10 19.42 7.78
N ALA A 425 4.79 20.12 8.69
CA ALA A 425 5.77 21.14 8.32
C ALA A 425 7.03 20.52 7.68
N PHE A 426 7.37 19.29 8.08
CA PHE A 426 8.44 18.50 7.45
C PHE A 426 8.01 17.77 6.19
N GLY A 427 6.74 17.39 6.05
CA GLY A 427 6.25 16.59 4.92
C GLY A 427 5.77 17.42 3.72
N ASP A 428 5.70 18.74 3.85
CA ASP A 428 5.16 19.65 2.83
C ASP A 428 3.76 19.23 2.31
N GLY A 429 2.89 18.78 3.22
CA GLY A 429 1.60 18.19 2.88
C GLY A 429 0.82 17.69 4.09
N GLN A 430 -0.21 16.89 3.82
CA GLN A 430 -0.99 16.19 4.86
C GLN A 430 -0.17 15.06 5.49
N ALA A 431 -0.34 14.86 6.79
CA ALA A 431 0.31 13.76 7.49
C ALA A 431 -0.23 12.41 7.02
N SER A 432 0.68 11.47 6.81
CA SER A 432 0.42 10.04 6.65
C SER A 432 1.35 9.30 7.61
N VAL A 433 1.06 8.02 7.89
CA VAL A 433 1.98 7.20 8.69
C VAL A 433 3.37 7.15 8.05
N LYS A 434 3.43 7.16 6.71
CA LYS A 434 4.69 7.15 5.98
C LYS A 434 5.44 8.48 6.11
N THR A 435 4.79 9.63 5.91
CA THR A 435 5.47 10.93 6.03
C THR A 435 5.94 11.21 7.46
N ILE A 436 5.24 10.69 8.47
CA ILE A 436 5.70 10.72 9.87
C ILE A 436 7.01 9.94 10.02
N VAL A 437 7.07 8.70 9.51
CA VAL A 437 8.31 7.88 9.57
C VAL A 437 9.44 8.55 8.80
N GLU A 438 9.20 9.00 7.57
CA GLU A 438 10.21 9.67 6.74
C GLU A 438 10.75 10.94 7.42
N THR A 439 9.90 11.68 8.14
CA THR A 439 10.34 12.83 8.94
C THR A 439 11.26 12.41 10.09
N LEU A 440 10.91 11.35 10.81
CA LEU A 440 11.72 10.84 11.92
C LEU A 440 13.06 10.29 11.42
N GLU A 441 13.07 9.60 10.28
CA GLU A 441 14.28 9.12 9.61
C GLU A 441 15.16 10.29 9.16
N LEU A 442 14.57 11.30 8.49
CA LEU A 442 15.29 12.50 8.07
C LEU A 442 15.98 13.19 9.23
N LEU A 443 15.28 13.34 10.37
CA LEU A 443 15.85 13.95 11.57
C LEU A 443 17.00 13.10 12.14
N ASN A 444 16.83 11.79 12.23
CA ASN A 444 17.84 10.87 12.74
C ASN A 444 19.09 10.81 11.84
N ASP A 445 18.92 10.71 10.52
CA ASP A 445 20.01 10.66 9.55
C ASP A 445 20.84 11.95 9.55
N ASN A 446 20.22 13.08 9.85
CA ASN A 446 20.86 14.39 9.91
C ASN A 446 21.22 14.83 11.33
N GLY A 447 21.08 13.97 12.34
CA GLY A 447 21.36 14.31 13.74
C GLY A 447 22.79 14.82 14.00
N ASN A 448 23.77 14.38 13.20
CA ASN A 448 25.14 14.88 13.24
C ASN A 448 25.30 16.33 12.76
N LEU A 449 24.36 16.83 11.94
CA LEU A 449 24.35 18.20 11.41
C LEU A 449 23.63 19.16 12.37
N ILE A 450 22.83 18.64 13.29
CA ILE A 450 22.16 19.41 14.33
C ILE A 450 23.11 19.49 15.52
N SER A 451 23.55 20.70 15.88
CA SER A 451 24.43 20.89 17.04
C SER A 451 23.71 20.56 18.34
N SER A 452 24.48 20.27 19.40
CA SER A 452 23.96 20.13 20.76
C SER A 452 23.16 21.32 21.24
N ASP A 453 23.55 22.52 20.82
CA ASP A 453 22.85 23.75 21.18
C ASP A 453 21.50 23.91 20.46
N CYS A 454 21.29 23.11 19.40
CA CYS A 454 20.05 23.02 18.63
C CYS A 454 19.32 21.68 18.86
N GLY A 455 19.62 20.99 19.96
CA GLY A 455 18.92 19.78 20.38
C GLY A 455 19.39 18.50 19.70
N GLY A 456 20.39 18.57 18.82
CA GLY A 456 21.01 17.38 18.23
C GLY A 456 21.99 16.74 19.19
N LEU A 457 22.08 15.42 19.23
CA LEU A 457 23.04 14.74 20.10
C LEU A 457 24.43 14.54 19.46
N GLY A 458 24.64 15.07 18.24
CA GLY A 458 25.87 14.85 17.49
C GLY A 458 26.07 13.38 17.09
N THR A 459 25.00 12.60 17.11
CA THR A 459 24.91 11.23 16.64
C THR A 459 23.79 11.12 15.63
N VAL A 460 23.92 10.20 14.67
CA VAL A 460 22.75 9.64 14.01
C VAL A 460 21.91 8.88 15.04
N ASP A 461 20.61 8.76 14.80
CA ASP A 461 19.69 7.98 15.61
C ASP A 461 19.47 8.49 17.05
N PHE A 462 19.08 9.76 17.20
CA PHE A 462 18.88 10.37 18.51
C PHE A 462 17.41 10.51 18.93
N LEU A 463 16.45 10.36 18.02
CA LEU A 463 15.01 10.37 18.28
C LEU A 463 14.48 8.94 18.26
N PRO A 464 14.38 8.26 19.42
CA PRO A 464 13.91 6.89 19.46
C PRO A 464 12.42 6.85 19.08
N TYR A 465 12.13 6.02 18.08
CA TYR A 465 10.78 5.70 17.66
C TYR A 465 10.68 4.24 17.22
N GLY A 466 9.46 3.71 17.28
CA GLY A 466 9.14 2.39 16.79
C GLY A 466 7.70 2.32 16.32
N ILE A 467 7.48 1.89 15.09
CA ILE A 467 6.15 1.71 14.52
C ILE A 467 6.10 0.45 13.68
N ASN A 468 5.09 -0.39 13.90
CA ASN A 468 4.84 -1.55 13.04
C ASN A 468 3.64 -1.26 12.13
N ARG A 469 3.90 -0.78 10.92
CA ARG A 469 2.86 -0.39 9.95
C ARG A 469 1.99 -1.57 9.50
N ALA A 470 2.46 -2.80 9.66
CA ALA A 470 1.69 -4.01 9.35
C ALA A 470 0.72 -4.42 10.47
N LYS A 471 0.93 -3.94 11.70
CA LYS A 471 0.14 -4.30 12.89
C LYS A 471 -0.87 -3.21 13.21
N ARG A 472 -1.94 -3.19 12.40
CA ARG A 472 -3.05 -2.25 12.52
C ARG A 472 -4.34 -2.92 12.97
N TYR A 473 -5.22 -2.14 13.59
CA TYR A 473 -6.56 -2.56 13.96
C TYR A 473 -7.60 -1.74 13.18
N SER A 474 -8.49 -2.42 12.44
CA SER A 474 -9.48 -1.75 11.59
C SER A 474 -10.88 -1.72 12.19
N TYR A 475 -11.55 -0.58 12.05
CA TYR A 475 -12.97 -0.41 12.38
C TYR A 475 -13.76 0.03 11.15
N ILE A 476 -15.06 -0.30 11.12
CA ILE A 476 -16.04 0.32 10.21
C ILE A 476 -16.99 1.15 11.06
N VAL A 477 -17.20 2.41 10.68
CA VAL A 477 -18.15 3.29 11.35
C VAL A 477 -19.56 2.83 11.00
N ASP A 478 -20.34 2.45 12.01
CA ASP A 478 -21.72 2.04 11.88
C ASP A 478 -22.68 3.14 12.33
N HIS A 479 -23.96 2.97 12.01
CA HIS A 479 -25.03 3.85 12.42
C HIS A 479 -25.12 3.89 13.95
N PRO A 480 -25.32 5.07 14.56
CA PRO A 480 -25.60 5.13 15.98
C PRO A 480 -26.98 4.48 16.25
N LEU A 481 -27.00 3.33 16.93
CA LEU A 481 -28.25 2.75 17.44
C LEU A 481 -28.64 3.50 18.72
N VAL A 482 -29.30 4.65 18.60
CA VAL A 482 -29.73 5.41 19.79
C VAL A 482 -31.07 4.92 20.30
N VAL A 483 -31.05 4.10 21.36
CA VAL A 483 -31.98 4.27 22.49
C VAL A 483 -31.13 4.35 23.76
N ARG A 484 -30.62 5.56 24.07
CA ARG A 484 -30.02 5.84 25.38
C ARG A 484 -31.14 6.05 26.38
N THR A 485 -31.14 5.38 27.53
CA THR A 485 -32.25 5.46 28.49
C THR A 485 -32.33 6.84 29.13
N LEU A 486 -33.53 7.43 29.15
CA LEU A 486 -33.77 8.76 29.71
C LEU A 486 -33.78 8.72 31.26
N SER A 487 -32.59 8.76 31.87
CA SER A 487 -32.37 8.48 33.30
C SER A 487 -32.95 9.52 34.28
N ASP A 488 -33.19 10.75 33.81
CA ASP A 488 -33.74 11.84 34.63
C ASP A 488 -35.27 11.85 34.67
N VAL A 489 -35.92 10.90 33.98
CA VAL A 489 -37.37 10.68 34.02
C VAL A 489 -37.71 9.40 34.77
N SER A 490 -38.70 9.50 35.64
CA SER A 490 -39.31 8.38 36.36
C SER A 490 -40.82 8.40 36.19
N LEU A 491 -41.48 7.28 36.54
CA LEU A 491 -42.94 7.14 36.52
C LEU A 491 -43.59 7.47 35.15
N PHE A 492 -42.92 7.19 34.04
CA PHE A 492 -43.49 7.36 32.71
C PHE A 492 -44.65 6.38 32.47
N MET A 493 -45.88 6.90 32.53
CA MET A 493 -47.13 6.15 32.51
C MET A 493 -48.10 6.69 31.45
N LEU A 494 -48.90 5.78 30.90
CA LEU A 494 -49.96 6.06 29.93
C LEU A 494 -51.31 5.58 30.47
N TYR A 495 -52.32 6.45 30.51
CA TYR A 495 -53.66 6.03 30.94
C TYR A 495 -54.80 6.85 30.30
N PRO A 496 -55.96 6.21 30.01
CA PRO A 496 -56.19 4.76 30.06
C PRO A 496 -55.41 4.01 28.97
N ASN A 497 -55.01 2.77 29.25
CA ASN A 497 -54.37 1.87 28.28
C ASN A 497 -54.89 0.43 28.53
N PRO A 498 -55.71 -0.18 27.65
CA PRO A 498 -56.08 0.30 26.31
C PRO A 498 -56.88 1.60 26.32
N ALA A 499 -56.61 2.46 25.34
CA ALA A 499 -57.22 3.76 25.20
C ALA A 499 -58.45 3.66 24.29
N LYS A 500 -59.64 3.98 24.86
CA LYS A 500 -60.95 3.98 24.18
C LYS A 500 -61.52 5.39 23.98
N ALA A 501 -60.88 6.39 24.57
CA ALA A 501 -61.31 7.78 24.56
C ALA A 501 -60.60 8.56 23.45
N ALA A 502 -61.05 9.79 23.17
CA ALA A 502 -60.45 10.64 22.14
C ALA A 502 -58.99 11.08 22.43
N ALA A 503 -58.48 10.82 23.65
CA ALA A 503 -57.12 11.15 24.07
C ALA A 503 -56.59 10.16 25.11
N VAL A 504 -55.26 10.03 25.18
CA VAL A 504 -54.54 9.33 26.25
C VAL A 504 -53.74 10.33 27.08
N THR A 505 -53.73 10.13 28.40
CA THR A 505 -52.91 10.93 29.32
C THR A 505 -51.51 10.34 29.44
N VAL A 506 -50.51 11.21 29.34
CA VAL A 506 -49.10 10.93 29.58
C VAL A 506 -48.70 11.59 30.90
N TYR A 507 -48.19 10.80 31.83
CA TYR A 507 -47.65 11.27 33.10
C TYR A 507 -46.19 10.84 33.23
N PHE A 508 -45.35 11.71 33.77
CA PHE A 508 -43.98 11.39 34.16
C PHE A 508 -43.47 12.42 35.17
N THR A 509 -42.37 12.09 35.86
CA THR A 509 -41.71 12.97 36.83
C THR A 509 -40.24 13.15 36.44
N THR A 510 -39.75 14.39 36.40
CA THR A 510 -38.33 14.68 36.15
C THR A 510 -37.57 15.06 37.43
N SER A 511 -36.32 14.62 37.56
CA SER A 511 -35.43 14.94 38.69
C SER A 511 -34.77 16.32 38.56
N LYS A 512 -34.71 16.88 37.35
CA LYS A 512 -34.10 18.17 37.00
C LYS A 512 -34.84 18.82 35.83
N THR A 513 -34.56 20.09 35.59
CA THR A 513 -35.10 20.82 34.42
C THR A 513 -34.48 20.26 33.15
N ILE A 514 -35.32 19.80 32.22
CA ILE A 514 -34.90 19.20 30.95
C ILE A 514 -35.90 19.55 29.85
N ASP A 515 -35.43 19.79 28.62
CA ASP A 515 -36.28 19.99 27.46
C ASP A 515 -36.73 18.64 26.90
N LEU A 516 -38.05 18.38 26.87
CA LEU A 516 -38.59 17.11 26.39
C LEU A 516 -39.54 17.26 25.21
N SER A 517 -39.63 16.19 24.44
CA SER A 517 -40.63 15.98 23.40
C SER A 517 -41.22 14.58 23.47
N ILE A 518 -42.47 14.46 23.03
CA ILE A 518 -43.19 13.20 22.88
C ILE A 518 -43.32 12.91 21.38
N LYS A 519 -43.02 11.68 20.98
CA LYS A 519 -43.26 11.15 19.64
C LYS A 519 -44.09 9.88 19.72
N VAL A 520 -44.95 9.64 18.75
CA VAL A 520 -45.76 8.42 18.67
C VAL A 520 -45.49 7.71 17.36
N PHE A 521 -45.18 6.43 17.44
CA PHE A 521 -44.86 5.58 16.29
C PHE A 521 -45.88 4.45 16.14
N ASN A 522 -46.25 4.14 14.90
CA ASN A 522 -47.01 2.92 14.59
C ASN A 522 -46.10 1.68 14.55
N THR A 523 -46.67 0.50 14.28
CA THR A 523 -45.91 -0.76 14.19
C THR A 523 -44.96 -0.85 12.99
N LEU A 524 -45.07 0.06 12.02
CA LEU A 524 -44.14 0.19 10.89
C LEU A 524 -42.97 1.15 11.19
N GLY A 525 -42.94 1.77 12.37
CA GLY A 525 -41.92 2.76 12.75
C GLY A 525 -42.19 4.18 12.23
N GLU A 526 -43.36 4.45 11.64
CA GLU A 526 -43.71 5.79 11.16
C GLU A 526 -44.16 6.68 12.33
N CYS A 527 -43.61 7.89 12.41
CA CYS A 527 -44.02 8.89 13.41
C CYS A 527 -45.37 9.50 13.02
N VAL A 528 -46.43 9.17 13.77
CA VAL A 528 -47.81 9.62 13.52
C VAL A 528 -48.21 10.83 14.35
N HIS A 529 -47.45 11.17 15.39
CA HIS A 529 -47.67 12.35 16.22
C HIS A 529 -46.38 12.82 16.89
N SER A 530 -46.21 14.13 17.04
CA SER A 530 -45.08 14.75 17.73
C SER A 530 -45.53 15.99 18.49
N GLN A 531 -45.07 16.14 19.74
CA GLN A 531 -45.37 17.27 20.61
C GLN A 531 -44.12 17.69 21.38
N THR A 532 -43.73 18.96 21.27
CA THR A 532 -42.66 19.54 22.09
C THR A 532 -43.22 20.07 23.40
N LEU A 533 -42.63 19.68 24.53
CA LEU A 533 -43.05 20.10 25.87
C LEU A 533 -42.19 21.27 26.39
N GLY A 534 -40.96 21.41 25.89
CA GLY A 534 -39.99 22.38 26.38
C GLY A 534 -39.47 22.01 27.77
N ASN A 535 -39.09 23.03 28.55
CA ASN A 535 -38.44 22.86 29.85
C ASN A 535 -39.43 22.35 30.89
N VAL A 536 -39.26 21.10 31.32
CA VAL A 536 -40.11 20.44 32.32
C VAL A 536 -39.32 20.10 33.59
N LEU A 537 -39.94 20.32 34.75
CA LEU A 537 -39.38 20.02 36.08
C LEU A 537 -40.47 19.43 36.99
N GLY A 538 -40.17 18.32 37.67
CA GLY A 538 -41.08 17.69 38.62
C GLY A 538 -42.19 16.88 37.95
N ASP A 539 -43.36 16.81 38.58
CA ASP A 539 -44.51 16.07 38.04
C ASP A 539 -45.11 16.79 36.83
N PHE A 540 -45.24 16.07 35.72
CA PHE A 540 -45.78 16.61 34.48
C PHE A 540 -46.91 15.72 33.95
N THR A 541 -47.92 16.37 33.37
CA THR A 541 -49.07 15.68 32.75
C THR A 541 -49.48 16.40 31.48
N THR A 542 -49.62 15.64 30.39
CA THR A 542 -50.14 16.12 29.11
C THR A 542 -51.06 15.07 28.49
N THR A 543 -51.77 15.43 27.43
CA THR A 543 -52.63 14.52 26.68
C THR A 543 -52.23 14.46 25.21
N ILE A 544 -52.30 13.25 24.64
CA ILE A 544 -52.13 13.02 23.21
C ILE A 544 -53.51 12.75 22.61
N PRO A 545 -53.97 13.51 21.61
CA PRO A 545 -55.19 13.20 20.89
C PRO A 545 -54.98 11.93 20.04
N ILE A 546 -55.86 10.94 20.19
CA ILE A 546 -55.77 9.66 19.47
C ILE A 546 -56.99 9.39 18.57
N ARG A 547 -57.88 10.39 18.40
CA ARG A 547 -59.12 10.25 17.64
C ARG A 547 -58.90 9.81 16.18
N ASP A 548 -57.78 10.20 15.61
CA ASP A 548 -57.43 9.92 14.21
C ASP A 548 -56.49 8.72 14.08
N PHE A 549 -56.19 8.02 15.18
CA PHE A 549 -55.36 6.82 15.16
C PHE A 549 -56.25 5.61 14.85
N ALA A 550 -55.75 4.70 14.03
CA ALA A 550 -56.42 3.43 13.78
C ALA A 550 -56.30 2.53 15.03
N SER A 551 -57.27 1.65 15.25
CA SER A 551 -57.19 0.63 16.30
C SER A 551 -55.92 -0.22 16.09
N GLY A 552 -55.11 -0.38 17.13
CA GLY A 552 -53.82 -1.05 17.00
C GLY A 552 -52.82 -0.74 18.11
N MET A 553 -51.59 -1.21 17.90
CA MET A 553 -50.46 -0.99 18.81
C MET A 553 -49.63 0.20 18.35
N TYR A 554 -49.22 1.03 19.30
CA TYR A 554 -48.35 2.18 19.10
C TYR A 554 -47.25 2.20 20.16
N PHE A 555 -46.16 2.90 19.87
CA PHE A 555 -45.09 3.20 20.82
C PHE A 555 -45.03 4.70 21.06
N ILE A 556 -45.17 5.12 22.31
CA ILE A 556 -44.97 6.51 22.72
C ILE A 556 -43.55 6.64 23.25
N GLU A 557 -42.75 7.44 22.57
CA GLU A 557 -41.40 7.81 22.95
C GLU A 557 -41.41 9.17 23.65
N LEU A 558 -40.75 9.25 24.81
CA LEU A 558 -40.35 10.50 25.44
C LEU A 558 -38.85 10.68 25.20
N THR A 559 -38.41 11.84 24.69
CA THR A 559 -37.01 12.09 24.32
C THR A 559 -36.57 13.53 24.60
N ASP A 560 -35.31 13.70 25.01
CA ASP A 560 -34.63 15.00 25.16
C ASP A 560 -33.82 15.38 23.90
N GLY A 561 -33.92 14.59 22.83
CA GLY A 561 -33.13 14.71 21.60
C GLY A 561 -31.88 13.83 21.55
N HIS A 562 -31.43 13.30 22.69
CA HIS A 562 -30.23 12.45 22.81
C HIS A 562 -30.52 11.10 23.48
N ASN A 563 -31.39 11.09 24.47
CA ASN A 563 -31.90 9.96 25.23
C ASN A 563 -33.38 9.76 24.93
N SER A 564 -33.91 8.56 25.16
CA SER A 564 -35.33 8.27 25.08
C SER A 564 -35.79 7.14 26.01
N GLN A 565 -37.09 7.14 26.29
CA GLN A 565 -37.80 6.05 26.96
C GLN A 565 -39.11 5.82 26.22
N ALA A 566 -39.49 4.56 25.99
CA ALA A 566 -40.69 4.20 25.25
C ALA A 566 -41.71 3.42 26.10
N GLN A 567 -42.99 3.68 25.87
CA GLN A 567 -44.11 2.94 26.45
C GLN A 567 -45.06 2.46 25.35
N ARG A 568 -45.59 1.25 25.52
CA ARG A 568 -46.55 0.67 24.58
C ARG A 568 -47.96 1.18 24.86
N LEU A 569 -48.62 1.68 23.83
CA LEU A 569 -50.03 2.08 23.85
C LEU A 569 -50.86 1.11 22.99
N LEU A 570 -52.02 0.69 23.51
CA LEU A 570 -53.05 0.00 22.76
C LEU A 570 -54.22 0.97 22.52
N VAL A 571 -54.60 1.17 21.27
CA VAL A 571 -55.77 1.96 20.85
C VAL A 571 -56.85 0.98 20.40
N ASP A 572 -58.03 1.07 21.01
CA ASP A 572 -59.19 0.19 20.75
C ASP A 572 -60.17 0.82 19.76
#